data_AF-A0A496NJF2-F1
#
_entry.id   AF-A0A496NJF2-F1
#
_cell.length_a   1.000
_cell.length_b   1.000
_cell.length_c   1.000
_cell.angle_alpha   90.00
_cell.angle_beta   90.00
_cell.angle_gamma   90.00
#
_symmetry.space_group_name_H-M   'P 1'
#
loop_
_entity.id
_entity.type
_entity.pdbx_description
1 polymer ?
#
loop_
_entity_poly.entity_id
_entity_poly.type
_entity_poly.pdbx_seq_one_letter_code
_entity_poly.pdbx_strand_id
1 'polypeptide(L)'
;MFDTSSDVLSQYKGKIPKRPSVFDIGKYNRVVNLDKFGNVEKFKTSLEQKLTQYLMKKPYDFKIVITNEDFGFYNAFIDEWDGAAPTELIMVYGVDEHGEIQWNKLETFAQNDSNQKLVADFTTKHMGDKDKISEQLILEDMDFILQNYHAVSNDEQRFVDLQKTASKMPVNITLVISVVLQVLLIVFLSRQW
;
A
#
# COMPACT_ATOMS: atom_id res chain seq x y z
N MET A 1 5.84 8.10 -9.23
CA MET A 1 4.41 8.41 -9.27
C MET A 1 3.91 7.81 -10.57
N PHE A 2 3.35 6.60 -10.51
CA PHE A 2 2.79 5.98 -11.71
C PHE A 2 1.43 6.63 -11.93
N ASP A 3 1.32 7.38 -13.02
CA ASP A 3 0.09 8.07 -13.43
C ASP A 3 -0.87 6.97 -13.91
N THR A 4 -1.63 6.40 -12.97
CA THR A 4 -2.66 5.42 -13.28
C THR A 4 -3.71 6.16 -14.10
N SER A 5 -3.86 5.78 -15.38
CA SER A 5 -4.84 6.38 -16.28
C SER A 5 -6.18 6.52 -15.58
N SER A 6 -6.77 7.72 -15.63
CA SER A 6 -8.07 8.06 -15.03
C SER A 6 -9.18 7.07 -15.38
N ASP A 7 -9.03 6.39 -16.52
CA ASP A 7 -9.96 5.38 -17.01
C ASP A 7 -9.93 4.11 -16.15
N VAL A 8 -8.74 3.66 -15.72
CA VAL A 8 -8.55 2.48 -14.86
C VAL A 8 -9.15 2.76 -13.47
N LEU A 9 -8.90 3.94 -12.91
CA LEU A 9 -9.48 4.36 -11.63
C LEU A 9 -11.01 4.41 -11.65
N SER A 10 -11.59 4.83 -12.78
CA SER A 10 -13.04 4.91 -12.93
C SER A 10 -13.72 3.54 -13.00
N GLN A 11 -13.04 2.52 -13.53
CA GLN A 11 -13.55 1.16 -13.70
C GLN A 11 -13.70 0.40 -12.35
N TYR A 12 -12.81 0.65 -11.40
CA TYR A 12 -12.83 -0.01 -10.07
C TYR A 12 -13.42 0.86 -8.95
N LYS A 13 -13.92 2.06 -9.30
CA LYS A 13 -14.52 3.01 -8.37
C LYS A 13 -15.73 2.39 -7.68
N GLY A 14 -15.65 2.20 -6.35
CA GLY A 14 -16.69 1.56 -5.53
C GLY A 14 -16.49 0.06 -5.26
N LYS A 15 -15.53 -0.60 -5.93
CA LYS A 15 -15.09 -1.97 -5.60
C LYS A 15 -13.90 -1.99 -4.64
N ILE A 16 -13.18 -0.86 -4.55
CA ILE A 16 -12.01 -0.72 -3.67
C ILE A 16 -12.49 -0.62 -2.20
N PRO A 17 -11.98 -1.47 -1.30
CA PRO A 17 -12.34 -1.41 0.11
C PRO A 17 -11.78 -0.16 0.77
N LYS A 18 -12.54 0.40 1.71
CA LYS A 18 -12.04 1.50 2.55
C LYS A 18 -10.87 1.00 3.40
N ARG A 19 -9.82 1.83 3.48
CA ARG A 19 -8.68 1.59 4.36
C ARG A 19 -9.15 1.42 5.81
N PRO A 20 -8.84 0.30 6.50
CA PRO A 20 -9.21 0.12 7.90
C PRO A 20 -8.52 1.19 8.78
N SER A 21 -9.27 1.84 9.68
CA SER A 21 -8.71 2.90 10.55
C SER A 21 -7.79 2.33 11.64
N VAL A 22 -6.63 2.94 11.86
CA VAL A 22 -5.51 2.45 12.68
C VAL A 22 -5.71 2.51 14.22
N PHE A 23 -6.93 2.73 14.72
CA PHE A 23 -7.14 3.09 16.14
C PHE A 23 -7.44 1.97 17.16
N ASP A 24 -7.55 0.69 16.78
CA ASP A 24 -7.72 -0.43 17.74
C ASP A 24 -7.21 -1.79 17.20
N ILE A 25 -5.96 -2.16 17.52
CA ILE A 25 -5.23 -3.36 17.03
C ILE A 25 -5.96 -4.69 17.27
N GLY A 26 -6.95 -4.74 18.16
CA GLY A 26 -7.72 -5.95 18.47
C GLY A 26 -9.00 -6.18 17.65
N LYS A 27 -9.47 -5.20 16.84
CA LYS A 27 -10.82 -5.24 16.22
C LYS A 27 -10.81 -5.03 14.70
N TYR A 28 -9.80 -5.53 14.00
CA TYR A 28 -9.63 -5.29 12.56
C TYR A 28 -9.92 -6.50 11.69
N ASN A 29 -10.69 -6.27 10.62
CA ASN A 29 -10.72 -7.16 9.45
C ASN A 29 -9.47 -6.89 8.60
N ARG A 30 -8.37 -7.58 8.91
CA ARG A 30 -7.10 -7.46 8.17
C ARG A 30 -7.11 -8.26 6.87
N VAL A 31 -8.01 -9.23 6.79
CA VAL A 31 -8.25 -10.03 5.61
C VAL A 31 -9.45 -9.42 4.89
N VAL A 32 -9.17 -8.63 3.86
CA VAL A 32 -10.21 -8.09 3.00
C VAL A 32 -10.40 -9.07 1.85
N ASN A 33 -11.43 -9.90 2.02
CA ASN A 33 -11.90 -10.79 0.97
C ASN A 33 -12.94 -10.04 0.14
N LEU A 34 -12.57 -9.60 -1.06
CA LEU A 34 -13.49 -8.95 -2.00
C LEU A 34 -14.26 -9.96 -2.84
N ASP A 35 -13.95 -11.24 -2.66
CA ASP A 35 -14.46 -12.32 -3.50
C ASP A 35 -15.11 -13.44 -2.68
N LYS A 36 -15.89 -14.30 -3.34
CA LYS A 36 -16.50 -15.51 -2.75
C LYS A 36 -15.74 -16.78 -3.13
N PHE A 37 -14.78 -16.70 -4.06
CA PHE A 37 -14.02 -17.86 -4.54
C PHE A 37 -12.78 -18.12 -3.65
N GLY A 38 -12.25 -19.35 -3.69
CA GLY A 38 -11.11 -19.76 -2.85
C GLY A 38 -11.42 -20.16 -1.41
N ASN A 39 -12.69 -20.22 -0.97
CA ASN A 39 -13.09 -20.60 0.40
C ASN A 39 -12.45 -19.73 1.51
N VAL A 40 -12.04 -18.50 1.19
CA VAL A 40 -11.33 -17.60 2.12
C VAL A 40 -12.11 -17.36 3.42
N GLU A 41 -13.44 -17.25 3.34
CA GLU A 41 -14.32 -17.12 4.50
C GLU A 41 -14.16 -18.25 5.54
N LYS A 42 -13.79 -19.46 5.13
CA LYS A 42 -13.62 -20.61 6.04
C LYS A 42 -12.40 -20.45 6.94
N PHE A 43 -11.33 -19.86 6.43
CA PHE A 43 -10.08 -19.71 7.19
C PHE A 43 -9.82 -18.28 7.65
N LYS A 44 -10.59 -17.29 7.16
CA LYS A 44 -10.49 -15.87 7.54
C LYS A 44 -10.41 -15.66 9.04
N THR A 45 -11.33 -16.25 9.80
CA THR A 45 -11.39 -16.09 11.26
C THR A 45 -10.14 -16.66 11.95
N SER A 46 -9.65 -17.81 11.49
CA SER A 46 -8.44 -18.43 12.05
C SER A 46 -7.20 -17.62 11.72
N LEU A 47 -7.12 -17.15 10.47
CA LEU A 47 -6.04 -16.30 9.99
C LEU A 47 -6.00 -14.96 10.76
N GLU A 48 -7.14 -14.30 10.97
CA GLU A 48 -7.22 -13.07 11.76
C GLU A 48 -6.75 -13.25 13.22
N GLN A 49 -7.09 -14.37 13.84
CA GLN A 49 -6.61 -14.70 15.18
C GLN A 49 -5.09 -14.89 15.21
N LYS A 50 -4.55 -15.64 14.24
CA LYS A 50 -3.10 -15.84 14.12
C LYS A 50 -2.37 -14.52 13.83
N LEU A 51 -2.87 -13.72 12.88
CA LEU A 51 -2.35 -12.39 12.58
C LEU A 51 -2.28 -11.53 13.83
N THR A 52 -3.34 -11.53 14.65
CA THR A 52 -3.37 -10.77 15.91
C THR A 52 -2.28 -11.25 16.89
N GLN A 53 -2.05 -12.56 16.99
CA GLN A 53 -0.95 -13.10 17.80
C GLN A 53 0.45 -12.74 17.26
N TYR A 54 0.62 -12.70 15.94
CA TYR A 54 1.87 -12.28 15.31
C TYR A 54 2.16 -10.80 15.54
N LEU A 55 1.14 -9.95 15.49
CA LEU A 55 1.25 -8.50 15.70
C LEU A 55 1.62 -8.13 17.13
N MET A 56 1.25 -8.96 18.11
CA MET A 56 1.74 -8.77 19.48
C MET A 56 3.25 -9.01 19.62
N LYS A 57 3.89 -9.68 18.64
CA LYS A 57 5.33 -10.02 18.68
C LYS A 57 6.20 -9.12 17.81
N LYS A 58 5.63 -8.45 16.79
CA LYS A 58 6.37 -7.66 15.80
C LYS A 58 5.63 -6.35 15.48
N PRO A 59 6.34 -5.24 15.24
CA PRO A 59 5.72 -3.93 15.06
C PRO A 59 5.11 -3.70 13.65
N TYR A 60 5.05 -4.70 12.78
CA TYR A 60 4.58 -4.56 11.39
C TYR A 60 3.14 -5.04 11.22
N ASP A 61 2.24 -4.19 10.71
CA ASP A 61 0.85 -4.54 10.43
C ASP A 61 0.70 -5.20 9.05
N PHE A 62 0.37 -6.49 9.04
CA PHE A 62 0.06 -7.21 7.82
C PHE A 62 -1.40 -7.00 7.43
N LYS A 63 -1.62 -6.57 6.19
CA LYS A 63 -2.94 -6.55 5.56
C LYS A 63 -2.94 -7.47 4.35
N ILE A 64 -3.98 -8.27 4.24
CA ILE A 64 -4.13 -9.25 3.17
C ILE A 64 -5.38 -8.90 2.38
N VAL A 65 -5.20 -8.69 1.09
CA VAL A 65 -6.28 -8.39 0.15
C VAL A 65 -6.35 -9.52 -0.86
N ILE A 66 -7.52 -10.12 -0.99
CA ILE A 66 -7.77 -11.18 -1.97
C ILE A 66 -8.89 -10.70 -2.89
N THR A 67 -8.62 -10.75 -4.20
CA THR A 67 -9.51 -10.27 -5.25
C THR A 67 -9.50 -11.24 -6.43
N ASN A 68 -10.57 -11.25 -7.25
CA ASN A 68 -10.60 -11.94 -8.53
C ASN A 68 -10.41 -11.00 -9.73
N GLU A 69 -10.19 -9.72 -9.46
CA GLU A 69 -9.94 -8.73 -10.49
C GLU A 69 -8.53 -8.91 -11.10
N ASP A 70 -8.34 -8.35 -12.29
CA ASP A 70 -7.04 -8.37 -12.96
C ASP A 70 -6.00 -7.50 -12.25
N PHE A 71 -4.75 -7.56 -12.72
CA PHE A 71 -3.64 -6.78 -12.18
C PHE A 71 -3.92 -5.26 -12.21
N GLY A 72 -4.80 -4.77 -13.08
CA GLY A 72 -5.20 -3.36 -13.14
C GLY A 72 -5.83 -2.86 -11.84
N PHE A 73 -6.50 -3.75 -11.11
CA PHE A 73 -7.07 -3.46 -9.79
C PHE A 73 -6.00 -3.04 -8.77
N TYR A 74 -4.81 -3.68 -8.78
CA TYR A 74 -3.75 -3.36 -7.83
C TYR A 74 -3.31 -1.90 -7.94
N ASN A 75 -3.14 -1.39 -9.17
CA ASN A 75 -2.73 0.00 -9.37
C ASN A 75 -3.79 0.98 -8.84
N ALA A 76 -5.06 0.73 -9.10
CA ALA A 76 -6.16 1.56 -8.59
C ALA A 76 -6.29 1.47 -7.06
N PHE A 77 -6.08 0.29 -6.49
CA PHE A 77 -6.11 0.05 -5.05
C PHE A 77 -5.00 0.83 -4.32
N ILE A 78 -3.77 0.75 -4.82
CA ILE A 78 -2.62 1.45 -4.22
C ILE A 78 -2.75 2.96 -4.36
N ASP A 79 -3.30 3.46 -5.46
CA ASP A 79 -3.54 4.89 -5.67
C ASP A 79 -4.60 5.44 -4.70
N GLU A 80 -5.73 4.75 -4.54
CA GLU A 80 -6.78 5.14 -3.57
C GLU A 80 -6.29 5.08 -2.12
N TRP A 81 -5.38 4.15 -1.80
CA TRP A 81 -4.84 3.99 -0.45
C TRP A 81 -3.62 4.88 -0.16
N ASP A 82 -3.09 5.61 -1.15
CA ASP A 82 -1.82 6.37 -1.06
C ASP A 82 -0.65 5.47 -0.59
N GLY A 83 -0.64 4.22 -1.07
CA GLY A 83 0.36 3.21 -0.71
C GLY A 83 0.29 2.69 0.73
N ALA A 84 1.29 1.90 1.10
CA ALA A 84 1.41 1.34 2.44
C ALA A 84 1.88 2.40 3.47
N ALA A 85 1.32 2.35 4.68
CA ALA A 85 1.80 3.16 5.80
C ALA A 85 3.20 2.69 6.27
N PRO A 86 3.95 3.51 7.04
CA PRO A 86 5.33 3.20 7.45
C PRO A 86 5.56 1.84 8.12
N THR A 87 4.56 1.31 8.82
CA THR A 87 4.63 0.02 9.51
C THR A 87 3.78 -1.06 8.82
N GLU A 88 3.23 -0.78 7.65
CA GLU A 88 2.25 -1.63 6.98
C GLU A 88 2.90 -2.45 5.86
N LEU A 89 2.53 -3.72 5.79
CA LEU A 89 2.88 -4.65 4.74
C LEU A 89 1.59 -5.18 4.13
N ILE A 90 1.33 -4.83 2.86
CA ILE A 90 0.09 -5.19 2.20
C ILE A 90 0.38 -6.30 1.18
N MET A 91 -0.18 -7.47 1.42
CA MET A 91 -0.13 -8.61 0.51
C MET A 91 -1.42 -8.63 -0.29
N VAL A 92 -1.32 -8.56 -1.61
CA VAL A 92 -2.46 -8.56 -2.53
C VAL A 92 -2.37 -9.80 -3.42
N TYR A 93 -3.44 -10.56 -3.48
CA TYR A 93 -3.55 -11.75 -4.32
C TYR A 93 -4.73 -11.61 -5.29
N GLY A 94 -4.44 -11.80 -6.56
CA GLY A 94 -5.43 -12.02 -7.61
C GLY A 94 -5.65 -13.51 -7.82
N VAL A 95 -6.86 -13.99 -7.59
CA VAL A 95 -7.24 -15.41 -7.70
C VAL A 95 -8.27 -15.63 -8.80
N ASP A 96 -8.26 -16.81 -9.40
CA ASP A 96 -9.32 -17.21 -10.35
C ASP A 96 -10.54 -17.80 -9.63
N GLU A 97 -11.56 -18.21 -10.41
CA GLU A 97 -12.79 -18.84 -9.89
C GLU A 97 -12.53 -20.15 -9.12
N HIS A 98 -11.37 -20.79 -9.31
CA HIS A 98 -10.95 -22.01 -8.61
C HIS A 98 -10.11 -21.73 -7.35
N GLY A 99 -9.82 -20.45 -7.06
CA GLY A 99 -8.95 -20.02 -5.98
C GLY A 99 -7.45 -20.16 -6.29
N GLU A 100 -7.07 -20.34 -7.55
CA GLU A 100 -5.68 -20.40 -8.00
C GLU A 100 -5.12 -18.98 -8.17
N ILE A 101 -3.94 -18.74 -7.61
CA ILE A 101 -3.26 -17.44 -7.66
C ILE A 101 -2.82 -17.18 -9.10
N GLN A 102 -3.37 -16.13 -9.71
CA GLN A 102 -3.01 -15.66 -11.05
C GLN A 102 -1.90 -14.61 -10.98
N TRP A 103 -1.92 -13.78 -9.94
CA TRP A 103 -0.91 -12.77 -9.67
C TRP A 103 -0.89 -12.43 -8.18
N ASN A 104 0.26 -11.96 -7.70
CA ASN A 104 0.41 -11.50 -6.33
C ASN A 104 1.37 -10.29 -6.26
N LYS A 105 1.14 -9.42 -5.27
CA LYS A 105 1.94 -8.21 -5.03
C LYS A 105 2.13 -7.95 -3.56
N LEU A 106 3.30 -7.41 -3.24
CA LEU A 106 3.63 -6.89 -1.92
C LEU A 106 3.80 -5.38 -2.03
N GLU A 107 3.09 -4.63 -1.21
CA GLU A 107 3.30 -3.20 -1.03
C GLU A 107 3.95 -2.94 0.34
N THR A 108 4.96 -2.07 0.35
CA THR A 108 5.60 -1.60 1.58
C THR A 108 6.04 -0.15 1.42
N PHE A 109 6.01 0.61 2.53
CA PHE A 109 6.56 1.96 2.59
C PHE A 109 8.08 1.99 2.38
N ALA A 110 8.76 0.92 2.75
CA ALA A 110 10.21 0.86 2.83
C ALA A 110 10.85 0.51 1.47
N GLN A 111 11.28 1.51 0.71
CA GLN A 111 11.76 1.33 -0.68
C GLN A 111 13.28 1.15 -0.84
N ASN A 112 13.98 0.59 0.15
CA ASN A 112 15.42 0.27 0.00
C ASN A 112 15.62 -0.91 -0.98
N ASP A 113 16.85 -1.07 -1.50
CA ASP A 113 17.17 -2.11 -2.50
C ASP A 113 16.79 -3.52 -2.04
N SER A 114 17.01 -3.84 -0.76
CA SER A 114 16.64 -5.15 -0.19
C SER A 114 15.14 -5.40 -0.24
N ASN A 115 14.33 -4.39 0.07
CA ASN A 115 12.87 -4.51 0.04
C ASN A 115 12.31 -4.44 -1.38
N GLN A 116 12.94 -3.71 -2.30
CA GLN A 116 12.59 -3.76 -3.71
C GLN A 116 12.82 -5.16 -4.27
N LYS A 117 13.93 -5.80 -3.88
CA LYS A 117 14.18 -7.20 -4.20
C LYS A 117 13.10 -8.11 -3.58
N LEU A 118 12.76 -7.92 -2.31
CA LEU A 118 11.69 -8.68 -1.65
C LEU A 118 10.35 -8.56 -2.40
N VAL A 119 9.97 -7.35 -2.81
CA VAL A 119 8.74 -7.11 -3.58
C VAL A 119 8.78 -7.83 -4.93
N ALA A 120 9.93 -7.82 -5.61
CA ALA A 120 10.13 -8.54 -6.87
C ALA A 120 10.04 -10.06 -6.67
N ASP A 121 10.78 -10.59 -5.70
CA ASP A 121 10.80 -12.03 -5.36
C ASP A 121 9.38 -12.51 -5.00
N PHE A 122 8.65 -11.73 -4.19
CA PHE A 122 7.27 -12.03 -3.85
C PHE A 122 6.37 -12.04 -5.09
N THR A 123 6.47 -11.03 -5.96
CA THR A 123 5.65 -10.92 -7.19
C THR A 123 5.77 -12.17 -8.08
N THR A 124 6.93 -12.82 -8.09
CA THR A 124 7.17 -14.01 -8.93
C THR A 124 6.90 -15.33 -8.22
N LYS A 125 6.69 -15.32 -6.90
CA LYS A 125 6.73 -16.52 -6.05
C LYS A 125 5.72 -17.60 -6.41
N HIS A 126 4.52 -17.20 -6.85
CA HIS A 126 3.43 -18.13 -7.21
C HIS A 126 3.10 -18.10 -8.71
N MET A 127 3.91 -17.41 -9.51
CA MET A 127 3.63 -17.19 -10.91
C MET A 127 3.87 -18.48 -11.71
N GLY A 128 2.79 -19.13 -12.15
CA GLY A 128 2.85 -20.32 -13.01
C GLY A 128 2.72 -21.66 -12.28
N ASP A 129 2.74 -21.67 -10.95
CA ASP A 129 2.69 -22.90 -10.15
C ASP A 129 1.26 -23.37 -9.84
N LYS A 130 0.25 -22.58 -10.20
CA LYS A 130 -1.19 -22.83 -9.93
C LYS A 130 -1.49 -23.06 -8.45
N ASP A 131 -0.72 -22.40 -7.59
CA ASP A 131 -0.91 -22.47 -6.16
C ASP A 131 -2.30 -21.97 -5.78
N LYS A 132 -2.97 -22.71 -4.88
CA LYS A 132 -4.27 -22.31 -4.37
C LYS A 132 -4.14 -21.50 -3.11
N ILE A 133 -4.88 -20.40 -3.04
CA ILE A 133 -4.92 -19.57 -1.86
C ILE A 133 -5.40 -20.42 -0.67
N SER A 134 -4.62 -20.42 0.40
CA SER A 134 -4.90 -21.16 1.61
C SER A 134 -4.29 -20.46 2.81
N GLU A 135 -4.79 -20.77 4.00
CA GLU A 135 -4.25 -20.22 5.24
C GLU A 135 -2.75 -20.53 5.39
N GLN A 136 -2.34 -21.76 5.09
CA GLN A 136 -0.96 -22.19 5.20
C GLN A 136 -0.05 -21.41 4.24
N LEU A 137 -0.47 -21.26 2.98
CA LEU A 137 0.28 -20.50 1.99
C LEU A 137 0.49 -19.05 2.44
N ILE A 138 -0.57 -18.40 2.95
CA ILE A 138 -0.46 -17.02 3.43
C ILE A 138 0.48 -16.92 4.63
N LEU A 139 0.47 -17.88 5.55
CA LEU A 139 1.39 -17.90 6.69
C LEU A 139 2.85 -18.12 6.26
N GLU A 140 3.09 -19.00 5.28
CA GLU A 140 4.42 -19.24 4.71
C GLU A 140 4.95 -17.99 3.98
N ASP A 141 4.09 -17.28 3.26
CA ASP A 141 4.39 -16.01 2.63
C ASP A 141 4.73 -14.91 3.63
N MET A 142 3.96 -14.84 4.72
CA MET A 142 4.26 -13.92 5.81
C MET A 142 5.61 -14.20 6.45
N ASP A 143 5.92 -15.46 6.73
CA ASP A 143 7.21 -15.85 7.30
C ASP A 143 8.36 -15.52 6.32
N PHE A 144 8.16 -15.76 5.02
CA PHE A 144 9.10 -15.34 3.97
C PHE A 144 9.33 -13.82 3.98
N ILE A 145 8.26 -13.02 4.02
CA ILE A 145 8.35 -11.56 4.08
C ILE A 145 9.10 -11.13 5.34
N LEU A 146 8.74 -11.66 6.50
CA LEU A 146 9.36 -11.29 7.78
C LEU A 146 10.85 -11.60 7.87
N GLN A 147 11.30 -12.68 7.24
CA GLN A 147 12.71 -13.05 7.22
C GLN A 147 13.55 -12.14 6.32
N ASN A 148 12.94 -11.58 5.27
CA ASN A 148 13.63 -10.82 4.23
C ASN A 148 13.35 -9.32 4.29
N TYR A 149 12.40 -8.87 5.12
CA TYR A 149 12.03 -7.46 5.23
C TYR A 149 13.03 -6.70 6.10
N HIS A 150 13.60 -5.64 5.52
CA HIS A 150 14.51 -4.74 6.19
C HIS A 150 13.82 -3.42 6.49
N ALA A 151 13.46 -3.18 7.75
CA ALA A 151 12.92 -1.89 8.15
C ALA A 151 13.92 -0.77 7.84
N VAL A 152 13.40 0.30 7.23
CA VAL A 152 14.17 1.52 7.04
C VAL A 152 14.46 2.11 8.41
N SER A 153 15.72 2.44 8.68
CA SER A 153 16.08 3.14 9.90
C SER A 153 15.39 4.52 9.94
N ASN A 154 15.10 5.05 11.14
CA ASN A 154 14.51 6.39 11.28
C ASN A 154 15.31 7.49 10.55
N ASP A 155 16.63 7.29 10.40
CA ASP A 155 17.51 8.24 9.72
C ASP A 155 17.35 8.20 8.20
N GLU A 156 17.24 7.01 7.60
CA GLU A 156 16.94 6.85 6.17
C GLU A 156 15.52 7.33 5.82
N GLN A 157 14.55 7.13 6.72
CA GLN A 157 13.19 7.67 6.60
C GLN A 157 13.21 9.19 6.52
N ARG A 158 13.97 9.84 7.41
CA ARG A 158 14.22 11.28 7.39
C ARG A 158 14.82 11.75 6.07
N PHE A 159 15.76 11.00 5.50
CA PHE A 159 16.36 11.35 4.21
C PHE A 159 15.35 11.29 3.05
N VAL A 160 14.48 10.29 3.02
CA VAL A 160 13.41 10.18 2.02
C VAL A 160 12.40 11.30 2.18
N ASP A 161 11.99 11.63 3.40
CA ASP A 161 11.08 12.73 3.68
C ASP A 161 11.68 14.10 3.33
N LEU A 162 12.98 14.28 3.59
CA LEU A 162 13.72 15.48 3.18
C LEU A 162 13.82 15.59 1.65
N GLN A 163 14.01 14.49 0.92
CA GLN A 163 13.99 14.49 -0.55
C GLN A 163 12.59 14.81 -1.10
N LYS A 164 11.52 14.25 -0.52
CA LYS A 164 10.13 14.58 -0.89
C LYS A 164 9.79 16.04 -0.59
N THR A 165 10.30 16.58 0.52
CA THR A 165 10.14 18.00 0.89
C THR A 165 10.95 18.92 -0.03
N ALA A 166 12.17 18.53 -0.41
CA ALA A 166 12.99 19.26 -1.37
C ALA A 166 12.34 19.30 -2.77
N SER A 167 11.63 18.24 -3.17
CA SER A 167 10.84 18.23 -4.42
C SER A 167 9.69 19.26 -4.42
N LYS A 168 9.16 19.64 -3.25
CA LYS A 168 8.13 20.70 -3.09
C LYS A 168 8.70 22.11 -2.93
N MET A 169 10.02 22.25 -2.86
CA MET A 169 10.70 23.54 -2.72
C MET A 169 10.38 24.56 -3.84
N PRO A 170 10.22 24.19 -5.13
CA PRO A 170 9.85 25.15 -6.16
C PRO A 170 8.42 25.72 -5.98
N VAL A 171 7.49 24.92 -5.45
CA VAL A 171 6.10 25.33 -5.21
C VAL A 171 6.01 26.34 -4.07
N ASN A 172 6.77 26.13 -2.98
CA ASN A 172 6.82 27.07 -1.87
C ASN A 172 7.47 28.40 -2.25
N ILE A 173 8.55 28.38 -3.06
CA ILE A 173 9.19 29.61 -3.54
C ILE A 173 8.24 30.42 -4.43
N THR A 174 7.49 29.76 -5.32
CA THR A 174 6.52 30.42 -6.20
C THR A 174 5.41 31.10 -5.40
N LEU A 175 4.95 30.47 -4.31
CA LEU A 175 3.92 31.01 -3.41
C LEU A 175 4.44 32.22 -2.61
N VAL A 176 5.69 32.17 -2.14
CA VAL A 176 6.33 33.31 -1.46
C VAL A 176 6.50 34.49 -2.43
N ILE A 177 6.95 34.24 -3.66
CA ILE A 177 7.12 35.28 -4.68
C ILE A 177 5.77 35.91 -5.06
N SER A 178 4.71 35.11 -5.19
CA SER A 178 3.39 35.64 -5.54
C SER A 178 2.82 36.55 -4.44
N VAL A 179 3.01 36.21 -3.18
CA VAL A 179 2.62 37.06 -2.04
C VAL A 179 3.41 38.36 -2.02
N VAL A 180 4.72 38.32 -2.26
CA VAL A 180 5.56 39.53 -2.31
C VAL A 180 5.14 40.45 -3.47
N LEU A 181 4.86 39.90 -4.65
CA LEU A 181 4.40 40.67 -5.80
C LEU A 181 3.03 41.32 -5.56
N GLN A 182 2.10 40.60 -4.92
CA GLN A 182 0.79 41.14 -4.55
C GLN A 182 0.91 42.32 -3.58
N VAL A 183 1.75 42.19 -2.56
CA VAL A 183 2.00 43.28 -1.61
C VAL A 183 2.63 44.49 -2.30
N LEU A 184 3.61 44.28 -3.19
CA LEU A 184 4.23 45.36 -3.96
C LEU A 184 3.22 46.08 -4.89
N LEU A 185 2.34 45.32 -5.54
CA LEU A 185 1.26 45.89 -6.36
C LEU A 185 0.29 46.72 -5.55
N ILE A 186 -0.12 46.25 -4.37
CA ILE A 186 -1.02 46.99 -3.47
C ILE A 186 -0.37 48.29 -3.02
N VAL A 187 0.91 48.26 -2.64
CA VAL A 187 1.67 49.46 -2.22
C VAL A 187 1.88 50.43 -3.38
N PHE A 188 2.07 49.93 -4.61
CA PHE A 188 2.23 50.77 -5.78
C PHE A 188 0.91 51.45 -6.19
N LEU A 189 -0.19 50.70 -6.22
CA LEU A 189 -1.52 51.21 -6.53
C LEU A 189 -2.03 52.20 -5.48
N SER A 190 -1.75 51.97 -4.19
CA SER A 190 -2.13 52.89 -3.11
C SER A 190 -1.33 54.19 -3.11
N ARG A 191 -0.17 54.23 -3.77
CA ARG A 191 0.64 55.45 -3.96
C ARG A 191 0.24 56.28 -5.17
N GLN A 192 -0.52 55.70 -6.12
CA GLN A 192 -0.98 56.40 -7.32
C GLN A 192 -2.38 57.03 -7.17
N TRP A 193 -3.03 56.85 -6.02
CA TRP A 193 -4.30 57.47 -5.64
C TRP A 193 -4.10 58.62 -4.67
#